data_AF-A0A939EXQ7-F1
#
_entry.id   AF-A0A939EXQ7-F1
#
_cell.length_a   1.000
_cell.length_b   1.000
_cell.length_c   1.000
_cell.angle_alpha   90.00
_cell.angle_beta   90.00
_cell.angle_gamma   90.00
#
_symmetry.space_group_name_H-M   'P 1'
#
loop_
_entity.id
_entity.type
_entity.pdbx_description
1 polymer ?
#
loop_
_entity_poly.entity_id
_entity_poly.type
_entity_poly.pdbx_seq_one_letter_code
_entity_poly.pdbx_strand_id
1 'polypeptide(L)'
;MPAYSLEPQVPFGLLVRATTAGQTIANIAADQIMEWVQAHRILIFRGFNLFDKTQFALYAQQLGEPLQWPFGAINELKVKPDAKNYLYTPSAVPLHWDGAFIGRIPYLIFFQCVKAPRPEDRGGTTFADTSRVLARATAAQRSRWQQATLRYRTEKIVHYGGTLTQRLVQAHPVTGEATLRFAEPVHDLNPVSVEVLDATPTEQADLIGELQAALYAPEVFYIHTWADNDIVLADNHVLLHGRDAFLNPNERHIQRINLLARPAHRGLAQFLKNSKTLRRTEFLIAEIPIFLIPVLLSAEDFRFLKKPELYVGLAGIYLLFNFGDLVNAYADRRVDAVYKSHLSNAVFELGEGGVRWQMRASVASTVLVSVWLTQRTGRWQFVPLTVIGWALGFQYSWRPLHFKSRGVWQLAAQWAVIFFGPMAYTSSLVTHFPQPAVLTLAAAYGLLQVGVLMLNNAEDYPEDRAAGLHTAIVALGLHHSMRVAQAITGGAGLLALGSFTYLFKVEKLPKVAYLGLLPLAGAVAYIAQGYKTINQKIAAKDETAAAAVLKENGMLVPQWLKATAYTSLVAASVLFATRILRSSNQPSQTTGRKTRRSAV
;
A
#
# COMPACT_ATOMS: atom_id res chain seq x y z
N MET A 1 -10.41 -7.22 -42.42
CA MET A 1 -9.10 -6.53 -42.39
C MET A 1 -8.92 -5.93 -41.00
N PRO A 2 -7.69 -5.90 -40.45
CA PRO A 2 -7.45 -5.20 -39.19
C PRO A 2 -7.85 -3.73 -39.37
N ALA A 3 -8.52 -3.17 -38.37
CA ALA A 3 -9.09 -1.84 -38.47
C ALA A 3 -8.09 -0.74 -38.01
N TYR A 4 -6.80 -0.98 -38.32
CA TYR A 4 -5.67 -0.11 -38.09
C TYR A 4 -4.63 -0.29 -39.21
N SER A 5 -3.78 0.71 -39.42
CA SER A 5 -2.60 0.65 -40.30
C SER A 5 -1.32 0.69 -39.48
N LEU A 6 -0.25 0.11 -40.02
CA LEU A 6 1.07 0.03 -39.39
C LEU A 6 2.09 0.86 -40.18
N GLU A 7 2.82 1.72 -39.49
CA GLU A 7 3.80 2.63 -40.09
C GLU A 7 5.10 2.62 -39.26
N PRO A 8 6.17 1.94 -39.71
CA PRO A 8 7.47 1.97 -39.05
C PRO A 8 8.01 3.39 -38.90
N GLN A 9 8.62 3.69 -37.76
CA GLN A 9 9.21 5.00 -37.47
C GLN A 9 10.74 4.94 -37.59
N VAL A 10 11.34 6.09 -37.91
CA VAL A 10 12.79 6.27 -38.04
C VAL A 10 13.29 7.09 -36.85
N PRO A 11 14.41 6.72 -36.19
CA PRO A 11 15.27 5.57 -36.49
C PRO A 11 14.71 4.20 -36.06
N PHE A 12 13.75 4.18 -35.14
CA PHE A 12 13.04 2.98 -34.67
C PHE A 12 11.64 3.35 -34.17
N GLY A 13 10.81 2.33 -33.91
CA GLY A 13 9.44 2.48 -33.44
C GLY A 13 8.39 2.01 -34.44
N LEU A 14 7.16 1.91 -33.98
CA LEU A 14 6.00 1.56 -34.80
C LEU A 14 4.81 2.46 -34.44
N LEU A 15 4.29 3.18 -35.43
CA LEU A 15 3.03 3.89 -35.34
C LEU A 15 1.90 2.97 -35.80
N VAL A 16 0.98 2.71 -34.89
CA VAL A 16 -0.28 2.01 -35.14
C VAL A 16 -1.39 3.06 -35.19
N ARG A 17 -2.01 3.22 -36.36
CA ARG A 17 -3.03 4.25 -36.57
C ARG A 17 -4.39 3.60 -36.74
N ALA A 18 -5.37 4.01 -35.95
CA ALA A 18 -6.75 3.56 -36.12
C ALA A 18 -7.28 4.03 -37.49
N THR A 19 -7.92 3.14 -38.25
CA THR A 19 -8.52 3.49 -39.56
C THR A 19 -9.99 3.91 -39.43
N THR A 20 -10.60 3.70 -38.26
CA THR A 20 -11.98 4.09 -37.96
C THR A 20 -12.05 4.72 -36.58
N ALA A 21 -12.89 5.75 -36.42
CA ALA A 21 -13.10 6.40 -35.13
C ALA A 21 -13.71 5.45 -34.09
N GLY A 22 -13.52 5.79 -32.81
CA GLY A 22 -14.15 5.07 -31.69
C GLY A 22 -13.44 3.79 -31.25
N GLN A 23 -12.29 3.45 -31.85
CA GLN A 23 -11.53 2.26 -31.48
C GLN A 23 -10.77 2.42 -30.17
N THR A 24 -10.53 1.31 -29.49
CA THR A 24 -9.64 1.20 -28.34
C THR A 24 -8.56 0.17 -28.63
N ILE A 25 -7.36 0.37 -28.08
CA ILE A 25 -6.27 -0.60 -28.20
C ILE A 25 -6.58 -1.93 -27.50
N ALA A 26 -7.62 -1.98 -26.64
CA ALA A 26 -8.08 -3.21 -26.01
C ALA A 26 -8.62 -4.26 -27.01
N ASN A 27 -8.87 -3.86 -28.26
CA ASN A 27 -9.24 -4.79 -29.35
C ASN A 27 -8.03 -5.48 -29.99
N ILE A 28 -6.80 -5.12 -29.59
CA ILE A 28 -5.56 -5.73 -30.07
C ILE A 28 -5.10 -6.72 -29.01
N ALA A 29 -4.74 -7.94 -29.41
CA ALA A 29 -4.28 -8.96 -28.49
C ALA A 29 -3.02 -8.50 -27.74
N ALA A 30 -2.97 -8.73 -26.43
CA ALA A 30 -1.83 -8.37 -25.59
C ALA A 30 -0.52 -8.96 -26.12
N ASP A 31 -0.52 -10.24 -26.50
CA ASP A 31 0.66 -10.92 -27.06
C ASP A 31 1.19 -10.20 -28.31
N GLN A 32 0.28 -9.76 -29.19
CA GLN A 32 0.66 -9.00 -30.39
C GLN A 32 1.30 -7.65 -30.04
N ILE A 33 0.76 -6.93 -29.04
CA ILE A 33 1.35 -5.69 -28.53
C ILE A 33 2.76 -5.97 -28.00
N MET A 34 2.93 -7.04 -27.21
CA MET A 34 4.23 -7.40 -26.64
C MET A 34 5.25 -7.78 -27.70
N GLU A 35 4.85 -8.51 -28.75
CA GLU A 35 5.70 -8.80 -29.91
C GLU A 35 6.17 -7.53 -30.61
N TRP A 36 5.24 -6.59 -30.86
CA TRP A 36 5.59 -5.31 -31.47
C TRP A 36 6.52 -4.49 -30.58
N VAL A 37 6.30 -4.45 -29.26
CA VAL A 37 7.21 -3.76 -28.34
C VAL A 37 8.62 -4.36 -28.44
N GLN A 38 8.74 -5.68 -28.42
CA GLN A 38 10.06 -6.33 -28.52
C GLN A 38 10.75 -6.00 -29.84
N ALA A 39 10.01 -6.00 -30.96
CA ALA A 39 10.55 -5.75 -32.29
C ALA A 39 10.89 -4.27 -32.55
N HIS A 40 10.05 -3.34 -32.06
CA HIS A 40 10.12 -1.93 -32.42
C HIS A 40 10.54 -1.00 -31.28
N ARG A 41 10.64 -1.52 -30.05
CA ARG A 41 11.05 -0.85 -28.80
C ARG A 41 10.07 0.20 -28.27
N ILE A 42 9.48 0.97 -29.17
CA ILE A 42 8.42 1.95 -28.89
C ILE A 42 7.22 1.74 -29.82
N LEU A 43 6.03 1.69 -29.25
CA LEU A 43 4.76 1.66 -29.96
C LEU A 43 3.99 2.93 -29.71
N ILE A 44 3.45 3.52 -30.77
CA ILE A 44 2.65 4.74 -30.73
C ILE A 44 1.30 4.39 -31.32
N PHE A 45 0.26 4.45 -30.50
CA PHE A 45 -1.12 4.25 -30.94
C PHE A 45 -1.78 5.61 -31.11
N ARG A 46 -2.20 5.93 -32.34
CA ARG A 46 -2.79 7.23 -32.70
C ARG A 46 -4.18 7.07 -33.30
N GLY A 47 -5.09 7.95 -32.89
CA GLY A 47 -6.50 7.90 -33.30
C GLY A 47 -7.36 6.89 -32.53
N PHE A 48 -6.81 6.29 -31.47
CA PHE A 48 -7.56 5.44 -30.53
C PHE A 48 -8.13 6.30 -29.39
N ASN A 49 -9.25 5.86 -28.83
CA ASN A 49 -9.84 6.45 -27.63
C ASN A 49 -8.98 6.12 -26.41
N LEU A 50 -8.80 7.11 -25.53
CA LEU A 50 -8.17 6.92 -24.23
C LEU A 50 -9.04 6.07 -23.31
N PHE A 51 -8.38 5.45 -22.34
CA PHE A 51 -9.05 4.83 -21.22
C PHE A 51 -9.34 5.86 -20.13
N ASP A 52 -10.46 5.73 -19.43
CA ASP A 52 -10.57 6.36 -18.12
C ASP A 52 -9.51 5.79 -17.16
N LYS A 53 -9.24 6.45 -16.04
CA LYS A 53 -8.18 6.01 -15.09
C LYS A 53 -8.33 4.56 -14.63
N THR A 54 -9.55 4.13 -14.37
CA THR A 54 -9.83 2.78 -13.87
C THR A 54 -9.60 1.75 -14.98
N GLN A 55 -10.12 2.03 -16.18
CA GLN A 55 -9.89 1.21 -17.36
C GLN A 55 -8.41 1.14 -17.71
N PHE A 56 -7.68 2.25 -17.63
CA PHE A 56 -6.26 2.32 -17.95
C PHE A 56 -5.46 1.41 -17.02
N ALA A 57 -5.70 1.50 -15.71
CA ALA A 57 -5.03 0.67 -14.72
C ALA A 57 -5.39 -0.83 -14.84
N LEU A 58 -6.66 -1.16 -15.09
CA LEU A 58 -7.10 -2.54 -15.30
C LEU A 58 -6.53 -3.13 -16.60
N TYR A 59 -6.52 -2.36 -17.67
CA TYR A 59 -5.94 -2.79 -18.95
C TYR A 59 -4.43 -3.02 -18.83
N ALA A 60 -3.73 -2.15 -18.10
CA ALA A 60 -2.30 -2.27 -17.85
C ALA A 60 -1.92 -3.61 -17.18
N GLN A 61 -2.80 -4.18 -16.35
CA GLN A 61 -2.59 -5.52 -15.77
C GLN A 61 -2.50 -6.63 -16.83
N GLN A 62 -3.12 -6.47 -18.00
CA GLN A 62 -3.04 -7.46 -19.07
C GLN A 62 -1.65 -7.51 -19.71
N LEU A 63 -0.94 -6.38 -19.73
CA LEU A 63 0.38 -6.24 -20.36
C LEU A 63 1.54 -6.51 -19.38
N GLY A 64 1.34 -6.32 -18.07
CA GLY A 64 2.37 -6.55 -17.05
C GLY A 64 1.84 -6.47 -15.62
N GLU A 65 2.70 -6.69 -14.61
CA GLU A 65 2.37 -6.40 -13.20
C GLU A 65 2.55 -4.89 -12.96
N PRO A 66 1.50 -4.10 -12.65
CA PRO A 66 1.66 -2.68 -12.37
C PRO A 66 2.53 -2.45 -11.13
N LEU A 67 3.54 -1.60 -11.28
CA LEU A 67 4.40 -1.21 -10.17
C LEU A 67 3.65 -0.21 -9.27
N GLN A 68 3.47 -0.57 -8.00
CA GLN A 68 2.85 0.29 -7.00
C GLN A 68 3.80 1.41 -6.58
N TRP A 69 3.35 2.65 -6.72
CA TRP A 69 3.96 3.83 -6.11
C TRP A 69 3.06 4.37 -4.99
N PRO A 70 3.56 5.27 -4.12
CA PRO A 70 2.71 5.84 -3.06
C PRO A 70 1.58 6.75 -3.57
N PHE A 71 1.66 7.22 -4.81
CA PHE A 71 0.54 7.89 -5.50
C PHE A 71 -0.42 6.92 -6.22
N GLY A 72 -0.17 5.61 -6.19
CA GLY A 72 -0.93 4.60 -6.93
C GLY A 72 -0.18 4.02 -8.13
N ALA A 73 -0.92 3.48 -9.10
CA ALA A 73 -0.38 2.99 -10.38
C ALA A 73 -0.11 4.10 -11.40
N ILE A 74 -0.93 5.17 -11.38
CA ILE A 74 -0.93 6.20 -12.42
C ILE A 74 -0.18 7.43 -11.92
N ASN A 75 0.94 7.74 -12.55
CA ASN A 75 1.62 9.02 -12.37
C ASN A 75 1.00 10.09 -13.28
N GLU A 76 0.62 11.23 -12.70
CA GLU A 76 0.03 12.36 -13.39
C GLU A 76 1.11 13.39 -13.74
N LEU A 77 1.66 13.29 -14.96
CA LEU A 77 2.70 14.17 -15.47
C LEU A 77 2.06 15.45 -16.04
N LYS A 78 1.92 16.45 -15.16
CA LYS A 78 1.52 17.81 -15.50
C LYS A 78 2.69 18.77 -15.26
N VAL A 79 2.89 19.72 -16.18
CA VAL A 79 3.93 20.75 -15.99
C VAL A 79 3.49 21.69 -14.88
N LYS A 80 4.36 21.88 -13.88
CA LYS A 80 4.12 22.76 -12.73
C LYS A 80 5.37 23.62 -12.53
N PRO A 81 5.31 24.93 -12.79
CA PRO A 81 6.48 25.81 -12.72
C PRO A 81 7.25 25.71 -11.39
N ASP A 82 6.54 25.61 -10.26
CA ASP A 82 7.15 25.59 -8.91
C ASP A 82 7.42 24.17 -8.35
N ALA A 83 7.54 23.16 -9.20
CA ALA A 83 7.76 21.79 -8.74
C ALA A 83 9.17 21.57 -8.18
N LYS A 84 9.26 20.87 -7.03
CA LYS A 84 10.54 20.49 -6.41
C LYS A 84 11.31 19.37 -7.14
N ASN A 85 10.71 18.76 -8.15
CA ASN A 85 11.29 17.65 -8.90
C ASN A 85 11.37 18.04 -10.39
N TYR A 86 12.57 17.96 -10.96
CA TYR A 86 12.90 18.37 -12.34
C TYR A 86 12.03 17.68 -13.41
N LEU A 87 11.49 16.49 -13.14
CA LEU A 87 10.55 15.81 -14.04
C LEU A 87 9.30 16.64 -14.36
N TYR A 88 8.91 17.55 -13.45
CA TYR A 88 7.73 18.40 -13.57
C TYR A 88 8.05 19.86 -13.91
N THR A 89 9.34 20.23 -13.98
CA THR A 89 9.79 21.59 -14.38
C THR A 89 9.80 21.72 -15.91
N PRO A 90 10.08 22.91 -16.47
CA PRO A 90 10.25 23.11 -17.92
C PRO A 90 11.61 22.65 -18.51
N SER A 91 12.61 22.39 -17.67
CA SER A 91 13.98 22.06 -18.10
C SER A 91 14.08 20.75 -18.90
N ALA A 92 15.17 20.53 -19.64
CA ALA A 92 15.43 19.20 -20.20
C ALA A 92 15.56 18.15 -19.08
N VAL A 93 15.11 16.93 -19.36
CA VAL A 93 15.30 15.76 -18.50
C VAL A 93 16.34 14.87 -19.18
N PRO A 94 17.53 14.68 -18.58
CA PRO A 94 18.57 13.85 -19.17
C PRO A 94 18.17 12.38 -19.33
N LEU A 95 18.88 11.66 -20.20
CA LEU A 95 18.63 10.24 -20.45
C LEU A 95 18.85 9.40 -19.20
N HIS A 96 17.86 8.59 -18.86
CA HIS A 96 17.87 7.66 -17.74
C HIS A 96 16.91 6.49 -18.01
N TRP A 97 16.74 5.61 -17.02
CA TRP A 97 15.70 4.57 -17.02
C TRP A 97 14.88 4.65 -15.73
N ASP A 98 13.60 4.28 -15.80
CA ASP A 98 12.73 4.25 -14.63
C ASP A 98 13.13 3.08 -13.71
N GLY A 99 12.97 3.25 -12.40
CA GLY A 99 13.15 2.18 -11.42
C GLY A 99 14.57 2.00 -10.85
N ALA A 100 15.53 2.83 -11.25
CA ALA A 100 16.93 2.76 -10.82
C ALA A 100 17.12 2.66 -9.29
N PHE A 101 16.60 3.61 -8.52
CA PHE A 101 16.84 3.72 -7.07
C PHE A 101 15.89 2.90 -6.18
N ILE A 102 14.90 2.23 -6.77
CA ILE A 102 13.93 1.40 -6.02
C ILE A 102 14.23 -0.11 -6.10
N GLY A 103 15.20 -0.53 -6.91
CA GLY A 103 15.59 -1.93 -7.07
C GLY A 103 14.56 -2.81 -7.78
N ARG A 104 13.46 -2.25 -8.30
CA ARG A 104 12.50 -2.92 -9.18
C ARG A 104 12.38 -2.13 -10.48
N ILE A 105 13.08 -2.59 -11.51
CA ILE A 105 13.09 -1.93 -12.82
C ILE A 105 11.85 -2.40 -13.61
N PRO A 106 10.95 -1.49 -14.02
CA PRO A 106 9.84 -1.84 -14.89
C PRO A 106 10.36 -2.25 -16.26
N TYR A 107 9.66 -3.21 -16.87
CA TYR A 107 9.88 -3.61 -18.25
C TYR A 107 9.27 -2.59 -19.22
N LEU A 108 8.01 -2.21 -19.00
CA LEU A 108 7.33 -1.25 -19.87
C LEU A 108 7.03 0.05 -19.14
N ILE A 109 7.12 1.14 -19.89
CA ILE A 109 6.47 2.40 -19.56
C ILE A 109 5.27 2.56 -20.47
N PHE A 110 4.08 2.71 -19.86
CA PHE A 110 2.82 2.81 -20.57
C PHE A 110 2.22 4.19 -20.34
N PHE A 111 2.06 4.95 -21.41
CA PHE A 111 1.62 6.34 -21.39
C PHE A 111 0.26 6.51 -22.07
N GLN A 112 -0.56 7.43 -21.56
CA GLN A 112 -1.65 8.04 -22.32
C GLN A 112 -1.59 9.57 -22.26
N CYS A 113 -1.70 10.22 -23.41
CA CYS A 113 -1.65 11.67 -23.54
C CYS A 113 -3.05 12.26 -23.48
N VAL A 114 -3.40 12.84 -22.32
CA VAL A 114 -4.69 13.53 -22.13
C VAL A 114 -4.66 14.90 -22.82
N LYS A 115 -3.54 15.60 -22.72
CA LYS A 115 -3.30 16.86 -23.41
C LYS A 115 -1.82 16.97 -23.82
N ALA A 116 -1.57 17.10 -25.11
CA ALA A 116 -0.26 17.31 -25.67
C ALA A 116 0.12 18.80 -25.63
N PRO A 117 1.42 19.12 -25.45
CA PRO A 117 1.92 20.45 -25.74
C PRO A 117 1.75 20.78 -27.22
N ARG A 118 1.65 22.06 -27.54
CA ARG A 118 1.67 22.49 -28.93
C ARG A 118 3.04 22.18 -29.55
N PRO A 119 3.12 21.79 -30.83
CA PRO A 119 4.40 21.42 -31.44
C PRO A 119 5.50 22.49 -31.31
N GLU A 120 5.13 23.77 -31.39
CA GLU A 120 6.03 24.91 -31.23
C GLU A 120 6.58 25.07 -29.80
N ASP A 121 5.91 24.52 -28.79
CA ASP A 121 6.29 24.64 -27.39
C ASP A 121 7.34 23.59 -26.97
N ARG A 122 7.70 22.65 -27.87
CA ARG A 122 8.64 21.53 -27.65
C ARG A 122 8.26 20.66 -26.43
N GLY A 123 9.25 20.13 -25.69
CA GLY A 123 9.02 19.24 -24.55
C GLY A 123 8.64 17.80 -24.92
N GLY A 124 9.01 17.35 -26.12
CA GLY A 124 8.85 15.97 -26.56
C GLY A 124 9.59 14.98 -25.65
N THR A 125 9.05 13.76 -25.51
CA THR A 125 9.74 12.70 -24.76
C THR A 125 10.82 12.10 -25.66
N THR A 126 12.04 11.99 -25.15
CA THR A 126 13.19 11.49 -25.92
C THR A 126 13.49 10.05 -25.55
N PHE A 127 13.96 9.26 -26.52
CA PHE A 127 14.31 7.85 -26.36
C PHE A 127 15.59 7.53 -27.13
N ALA A 128 16.51 6.81 -26.50
CA ALA A 128 17.73 6.29 -27.12
C ALA A 128 17.73 4.75 -27.07
N ASP A 129 17.83 4.09 -28.23
CA ASP A 129 17.90 2.63 -28.33
C ASP A 129 19.32 2.14 -28.07
N THR A 130 19.53 1.63 -26.85
CA THR A 130 20.86 1.20 -26.41
C THR A 130 21.38 -0.05 -27.13
N SER A 131 20.48 -0.87 -27.68
CA SER A 131 20.89 -2.02 -28.50
C SER A 131 21.57 -1.56 -29.79
N ARG A 132 21.05 -0.49 -30.41
CA ARG A 132 21.63 0.13 -31.60
C ARG A 132 22.94 0.85 -31.31
N VAL A 133 23.03 1.50 -30.14
CA VAL A 133 24.29 2.09 -29.66
C VAL A 133 25.37 1.01 -29.57
N LEU A 134 25.05 -0.11 -28.92
CA LEU A 134 25.95 -1.25 -28.81
C LEU A 134 26.30 -1.82 -30.19
N ALA A 135 25.31 -1.98 -31.09
CA ALA A 135 25.52 -2.49 -32.44
C ALA A 135 26.46 -1.61 -33.29
N ARG A 136 26.50 -0.29 -33.04
CA ARG A 136 27.35 0.68 -33.75
C ARG A 136 28.72 0.89 -33.09
N ALA A 137 28.89 0.46 -31.85
CA ALA A 137 30.13 0.65 -31.11
C ALA A 137 31.32 -0.07 -31.77
N THR A 138 32.48 0.59 -31.77
CA THR A 138 33.75 -0.05 -32.17
C THR A 138 34.12 -1.18 -31.22
N ALA A 139 35.00 -2.10 -31.64
CA ALA A 139 35.47 -3.18 -30.77
C ALA A 139 36.10 -2.66 -29.45
N ALA A 140 36.85 -1.55 -29.54
CA ALA A 140 37.46 -0.89 -28.39
C ALA A 140 36.40 -0.30 -27.44
N GLN A 141 35.39 0.38 -27.97
CA GLN A 141 34.25 0.90 -27.17
C GLN A 141 33.51 -0.24 -26.47
N ARG A 142 33.16 -1.31 -27.19
CA ARG A 142 32.47 -2.46 -26.59
C ARG A 142 33.26 -3.09 -25.45
N SER A 143 34.56 -3.29 -25.64
CA SER A 143 35.43 -3.85 -24.61
C SER A 143 35.44 -2.97 -23.35
N ARG A 144 35.60 -1.65 -23.51
CA ARG A 144 35.54 -0.71 -22.37
C ARG A 144 34.18 -0.72 -21.69
N TRP A 145 33.10 -0.64 -22.45
CA TRP A 145 31.74 -0.55 -21.88
C TRP A 145 31.33 -1.83 -21.15
N GLN A 146 31.76 -3.01 -21.63
CA GLN A 146 31.49 -4.28 -20.97
C GLN A 146 32.17 -4.41 -19.59
N GLN A 147 33.30 -3.73 -19.40
CA GLN A 147 34.07 -3.75 -18.15
C GLN A 147 33.62 -2.64 -17.18
N ALA A 148 33.05 -1.55 -17.70
CA ALA A 148 32.65 -0.41 -16.90
C ALA A 148 31.54 -0.74 -15.89
N THR A 149 31.76 -0.35 -14.64
CA THR A 149 30.76 -0.39 -13.56
C THR A 149 30.55 1.02 -13.03
N LEU A 150 29.30 1.46 -12.95
CA LEU A 150 28.95 2.82 -12.57
C LEU A 150 28.22 2.80 -11.23
N ARG A 151 28.55 3.79 -10.39
CA ARG A 151 27.86 4.08 -9.15
C ARG A 151 27.16 5.42 -9.25
N TYR A 152 25.87 5.42 -8.92
CA TYR A 152 25.02 6.59 -8.90
C TYR A 152 24.72 6.97 -7.45
N ARG A 153 24.76 8.27 -7.13
CA ARG A 153 24.28 8.79 -5.85
C ARG A 153 23.40 10.02 -6.06
N THR A 154 22.26 10.03 -5.39
CA THR A 154 21.34 11.18 -5.33
C THR A 154 20.67 11.21 -3.96
N GLU A 155 20.34 12.40 -3.48
CA GLU A 155 19.64 12.56 -2.21
C GLU A 155 18.25 11.92 -2.29
N LYS A 156 17.83 11.30 -1.19
CA LYS A 156 16.54 10.63 -1.15
C LYS A 156 15.43 11.67 -0.97
N ILE A 157 14.83 12.09 -2.07
CA ILE A 157 13.63 12.93 -2.08
C ILE A 157 12.41 12.04 -2.29
N VAL A 158 11.58 11.93 -1.25
CA VAL A 158 10.31 11.20 -1.26
C VAL A 158 10.51 9.69 -1.57
N HIS A 159 10.48 9.27 -2.84
CA HIS A 159 10.65 7.87 -3.27
C HIS A 159 11.86 7.64 -4.18
N TYR A 160 12.56 8.72 -4.56
CA TYR A 160 13.68 8.69 -5.47
C TYR A 160 14.95 9.05 -4.73
N GLY A 161 15.94 8.16 -4.76
CA GLY A 161 17.30 8.43 -4.34
C GLY A 161 17.91 7.41 -3.39
N GLY A 162 19.21 7.58 -3.15
CA GLY A 162 20.08 6.57 -2.54
C GLY A 162 21.35 6.35 -3.35
N THR A 163 21.99 5.20 -3.13
CA THR A 163 23.17 4.77 -3.88
C THR A 163 22.84 3.50 -4.67
N LEU A 164 23.20 3.47 -5.95
CA LEU A 164 23.05 2.31 -6.83
C LEU A 164 24.40 2.02 -7.48
N THR A 165 24.80 0.75 -7.57
CA THR A 165 25.98 0.33 -8.33
C THR A 165 25.56 -0.74 -9.34
N GLN A 166 25.97 -0.59 -10.59
CA GLN A 166 25.56 -1.50 -11.66
C GLN A 166 26.58 -1.53 -12.79
N ARG A 167 26.65 -2.66 -13.50
CA ARG A 167 27.42 -2.77 -14.75
C ARG A 167 26.76 -1.94 -15.85
N LEU A 168 27.57 -1.29 -16.68
CA LEU A 168 27.09 -0.47 -17.79
C LEU A 168 26.35 -1.32 -18.83
N VAL A 169 26.93 -2.44 -19.24
CA VAL A 169 26.30 -3.38 -20.18
C VAL A 169 25.60 -4.49 -19.39
N GLN A 170 24.32 -4.71 -19.68
CA GLN A 170 23.51 -5.75 -19.04
C GLN A 170 22.60 -6.45 -20.05
N ALA A 171 22.29 -7.72 -19.80
CA ALA A 171 21.28 -8.44 -20.57
C ALA A 171 19.88 -7.93 -20.22
N HIS A 172 19.05 -7.74 -21.23
CA HIS A 172 17.63 -7.48 -21.11
C HIS A 172 16.97 -8.69 -20.43
N PRO A 173 16.21 -8.54 -19.33
CA PRO A 173 15.75 -9.68 -18.53
C PRO A 173 14.73 -10.58 -19.23
N VAL A 174 14.03 -10.05 -20.25
CA VAL A 174 13.08 -10.83 -21.07
C VAL A 174 13.75 -11.42 -22.33
N THR A 175 14.38 -10.60 -23.18
CA THR A 175 14.92 -11.03 -24.48
C THR A 175 16.36 -11.56 -24.42
N GLY A 176 17.11 -11.30 -23.34
CA GLY A 176 18.53 -11.63 -23.21
C GLY A 176 19.49 -10.72 -23.99
N GLU A 177 18.98 -9.78 -24.78
CA GLU A 177 19.77 -8.86 -25.60
C GLU A 177 20.64 -7.93 -24.74
N ALA A 178 21.85 -7.59 -25.22
CA ALA A 178 22.71 -6.64 -24.51
C ALA A 178 22.14 -5.20 -24.60
N THR A 179 22.09 -4.52 -23.47
CA THR A 179 21.56 -3.16 -23.30
C THR A 179 22.52 -2.31 -22.47
N LEU A 180 22.42 -0.97 -22.59
CA LEU A 180 23.17 -0.04 -21.74
C LEU A 180 22.31 0.48 -20.58
N ARG A 181 22.91 0.54 -19.40
CA ARG A 181 22.33 1.10 -18.17
C ARG A 181 23.12 2.31 -17.74
N PHE A 182 22.75 3.43 -18.34
CA PHE A 182 23.38 4.72 -18.11
C PHE A 182 22.32 5.77 -17.77
N ALA A 183 22.58 6.55 -16.72
CA ALA A 183 21.80 7.72 -16.38
C ALA A 183 22.78 8.89 -16.43
N GLU A 184 22.44 9.91 -17.19
CA GLU A 184 23.28 11.08 -17.32
C GLU A 184 23.44 11.80 -15.97
N PRO A 185 24.60 12.39 -15.69
CA PRO A 185 24.77 13.27 -14.54
C PRO A 185 23.73 14.41 -14.57
N VAL A 186 23.13 14.67 -13.41
CA VAL A 186 22.20 15.80 -13.21
C VAL A 186 22.85 16.76 -12.24
N HIS A 187 22.96 18.03 -12.61
CA HIS A 187 23.67 19.06 -11.82
C HIS A 187 22.76 20.09 -11.17
N ASP A 188 21.48 20.11 -11.52
CA ASP A 188 20.50 21.11 -11.07
C ASP A 188 19.62 20.57 -9.92
N LEU A 189 18.29 20.52 -10.09
CA LEU A 189 17.36 20.12 -9.05
C LEU A 189 17.42 18.61 -8.82
N ASN A 190 17.77 18.21 -7.59
CA ASN A 190 17.98 16.83 -7.17
C ASN A 190 19.10 16.12 -7.95
N PRO A 191 20.37 16.57 -7.76
CA PRO A 191 21.48 16.14 -8.58
C PRO A 191 21.73 14.63 -8.48
N VAL A 192 22.19 14.05 -9.58
CA VAL A 192 22.59 12.65 -9.69
C VAL A 192 24.05 12.64 -10.06
N SER A 193 24.88 12.24 -9.10
CA SER A 193 26.30 12.03 -9.34
C SER A 193 26.54 10.65 -9.92
N VAL A 194 27.49 10.57 -10.84
CA VAL A 194 27.93 9.34 -11.51
C VAL A 194 29.42 9.17 -11.23
N GLU A 195 29.78 7.99 -10.75
CA GLU A 195 31.15 7.56 -10.50
C GLU A 195 31.42 6.32 -11.35
N VAL A 196 32.42 6.36 -12.23
CA VAL A 196 32.92 5.18 -12.95
C VAL A 196 33.94 4.51 -12.04
N LEU A 197 33.64 3.29 -11.60
CA LEU A 197 34.51 2.58 -10.68
C LEU A 197 35.82 2.19 -11.37
N ASP A 198 36.90 2.24 -10.61
CA ASP A 198 38.26 1.90 -11.05
C ASP A 198 38.78 2.76 -12.22
N ALA A 199 38.24 3.98 -12.38
CA ALA A 199 38.66 4.97 -13.36
C ALA A 199 39.16 6.27 -12.70
N THR A 200 40.12 6.93 -13.33
CA THR A 200 40.54 8.29 -13.00
C THR A 200 39.45 9.31 -13.38
N PRO A 201 39.48 10.53 -12.80
CA PRO A 201 38.52 11.58 -13.18
C PRO A 201 38.49 11.90 -14.68
N THR A 202 39.65 11.84 -15.34
CA THR A 202 39.76 12.04 -16.80
C THR A 202 39.10 10.89 -17.57
N GLU A 203 39.43 9.64 -17.24
CA GLU A 203 38.82 8.47 -17.89
C GLU A 203 37.29 8.42 -17.68
N GLN A 204 36.82 8.83 -16.50
CA GLN A 204 35.39 8.98 -16.23
C GLN A 204 34.75 10.04 -17.14
N ALA A 205 35.35 11.23 -17.24
CA ALA A 205 34.84 12.30 -18.08
C ALA A 205 34.81 11.88 -19.56
N ASP A 206 35.87 11.22 -20.03
CA ASP A 206 35.98 10.71 -21.40
C ASP A 206 34.92 9.64 -21.68
N LEU A 207 34.72 8.69 -20.77
CA LEU A 207 33.69 7.65 -20.91
C LEU A 207 32.27 8.25 -20.92
N ILE A 208 31.99 9.21 -20.03
CA ILE A 208 30.68 9.88 -19.98
C ILE A 208 30.44 10.64 -21.29
N GLY A 209 31.41 11.43 -21.76
CA GLY A 209 31.29 12.18 -23.01
C GLY A 209 31.13 11.26 -24.23
N GLU A 210 31.86 10.15 -24.27
CA GLU A 210 31.73 9.11 -25.30
C GLU A 210 30.32 8.51 -25.33
N LEU A 211 29.77 8.15 -24.16
CA LEU A 211 28.42 7.59 -24.05
C LEU A 211 27.36 8.61 -24.47
N GLN A 212 27.48 9.86 -24.06
CA GLN A 212 26.56 10.92 -24.46
C GLN A 212 26.58 11.12 -25.99
N ALA A 213 27.76 11.24 -26.60
CA ALA A 213 27.87 11.37 -28.05
C ALA A 213 27.22 10.18 -28.79
N ALA A 214 27.40 8.95 -28.29
CA ALA A 214 26.82 7.77 -28.88
C ALA A 214 25.29 7.69 -28.69
N LEU A 215 24.77 8.08 -27.53
CA LEU A 215 23.35 8.01 -27.18
C LEU A 215 22.48 9.04 -27.90
N TYR A 216 23.04 10.20 -28.24
CA TYR A 216 22.35 11.26 -28.97
C TYR A 216 22.56 11.19 -30.50
N ALA A 217 23.19 10.14 -31.01
CA ALA A 217 23.38 9.96 -32.45
C ALA A 217 22.02 9.81 -33.17
N PRO A 218 21.79 10.49 -34.32
CA PRO A 218 20.49 10.48 -35.01
C PRO A 218 19.96 9.09 -35.38
N GLU A 219 20.83 8.10 -35.55
CA GLU A 219 20.47 6.73 -35.91
C GLU A 219 19.98 5.88 -34.73
N VAL A 220 20.10 6.39 -33.50
CA VAL A 220 19.71 5.70 -32.27
C VAL A 220 18.77 6.51 -31.39
N PHE A 221 18.58 7.80 -31.70
CA PHE A 221 17.83 8.75 -30.89
C PHE A 221 16.51 9.15 -31.57
N TYR A 222 15.40 9.02 -30.84
CA TYR A 222 14.06 9.34 -31.29
C TYR A 222 13.41 10.36 -30.35
N ILE A 223 12.77 11.38 -30.92
CA ILE A 223 11.97 12.35 -30.17
C ILE A 223 10.50 12.12 -30.50
N HIS A 224 9.71 11.79 -29.48
CA HIS A 224 8.27 11.66 -29.61
C HIS A 224 7.59 13.01 -29.40
N THR A 225 7.07 13.57 -30.50
CA THR A 225 6.14 14.71 -30.46
C THR A 225 4.73 14.20 -30.22
N TRP A 226 4.24 14.45 -29.01
CA TRP A 226 2.92 14.04 -28.55
C TRP A 226 1.80 14.70 -29.37
N ALA A 227 0.76 13.93 -29.67
CA ALA A 227 -0.55 14.43 -30.07
C ALA A 227 -1.60 14.10 -29.00
N ASP A 228 -2.67 14.88 -28.94
CA ASP A 228 -3.82 14.58 -28.07
C ASP A 228 -4.32 13.16 -28.35
N ASN A 229 -4.55 12.39 -27.29
CA ASN A 229 -4.97 10.99 -27.31
C ASN A 229 -3.93 9.97 -27.79
N ASP A 230 -2.66 10.34 -27.97
CA ASP A 230 -1.62 9.34 -28.20
C ASP A 230 -1.51 8.40 -26.99
N ILE A 231 -1.40 7.10 -27.27
CA ILE A 231 -1.08 6.06 -26.28
C ILE A 231 0.27 5.46 -26.67
N VAL A 232 1.23 5.43 -25.75
CA VAL A 232 2.61 5.00 -26.06
C VAL A 232 3.06 3.91 -25.11
N LEU A 233 3.67 2.86 -25.66
CA LEU A 233 4.40 1.85 -24.88
C LEU A 233 5.88 1.89 -25.24
N ALA A 234 6.74 1.93 -24.23
CA ALA A 234 8.19 1.97 -24.39
C ALA A 234 8.84 0.86 -23.56
N ASP A 235 9.76 0.12 -24.17
CA ASP A 235 10.62 -0.86 -23.51
C ASP A 235 11.70 -0.15 -22.68
N ASN A 236 11.49 -0.06 -21.37
CA ASN A 236 12.39 0.61 -20.43
C ASN A 236 13.72 -0.12 -20.22
N HIS A 237 13.81 -1.39 -20.64
CA HIS A 237 15.05 -2.16 -20.52
C HIS A 237 15.97 -1.97 -21.72
N VAL A 238 15.47 -1.68 -22.92
CA VAL A 238 16.33 -1.37 -24.06
C VAL A 238 16.51 0.13 -24.28
N LEU A 239 15.50 0.92 -23.91
CA LEU A 239 15.52 2.38 -24.09
C LEU A 239 16.04 3.08 -22.85
N LEU A 240 16.91 4.07 -23.07
CA LEU A 240 17.03 5.20 -22.14
C LEU A 240 16.08 6.29 -22.61
N HIS A 241 15.50 7.03 -21.68
CA HIS A 241 14.53 8.06 -22.01
C HIS A 241 14.78 9.34 -21.22
N GLY A 242 14.29 10.44 -21.77
CA GLY A 242 14.38 11.77 -21.20
C GLY A 242 13.26 12.66 -21.71
N ARG A 243 13.49 13.96 -21.68
CA ARG A 243 12.56 14.95 -22.21
C ARG A 243 13.34 16.14 -22.71
N ASP A 244 12.95 16.61 -23.88
CA ASP A 244 13.44 17.86 -24.40
C ASP A 244 13.00 19.04 -23.52
N ALA A 245 13.70 20.17 -23.59
CA ALA A 245 13.29 21.37 -22.89
C ALA A 245 12.00 21.94 -23.49
N PHE A 246 11.14 22.53 -22.67
CA PHE A 246 10.01 23.33 -23.16
C PHE A 246 10.50 24.72 -23.55
N LEU A 247 9.93 25.27 -24.63
CA LEU A 247 10.05 26.68 -24.95
C LEU A 247 8.97 27.50 -24.23
N ASN A 248 7.72 27.02 -24.22
CA ASN A 248 6.63 27.62 -23.43
C ASN A 248 5.85 26.52 -22.66
N PRO A 249 5.94 26.45 -21.33
CA PRO A 249 5.42 25.33 -20.53
C PRO A 249 3.91 25.42 -20.20
N ASN A 250 3.05 25.76 -21.16
CA ASN A 250 1.67 26.16 -20.84
C ASN A 250 0.68 24.98 -20.69
N GLU A 251 0.77 23.93 -21.52
CA GLU A 251 -0.21 22.84 -21.51
C GLU A 251 0.43 21.47 -21.79
N ARG A 252 0.49 20.60 -20.77
CA ARG A 252 0.79 19.17 -20.95
C ARG A 252 0.18 18.35 -19.83
N HIS A 253 -0.50 17.27 -20.19
CA HIS A 253 -1.04 16.29 -19.25
C HIS A 253 -0.88 14.88 -19.83
N ILE A 254 0.05 14.13 -19.24
CA ILE A 254 0.30 12.72 -19.60
C ILE A 254 0.11 11.85 -18.35
N GLN A 255 -0.50 10.69 -18.53
CA GLN A 255 -0.61 9.67 -17.50
C GLN A 255 0.37 8.54 -17.81
N ARG A 256 1.09 8.07 -16.79
CA ARG A 256 2.12 7.03 -16.93
C ARG A 256 1.90 5.90 -15.93
N ILE A 257 1.93 4.66 -16.40
CA ILE A 257 1.98 3.44 -15.59
C ILE A 257 3.30 2.73 -15.89
N ASN A 258 4.00 2.30 -14.84
CA ASN A 258 5.18 1.44 -14.96
C ASN A 258 4.76 -0.03 -14.77
N LEU A 259 5.17 -0.91 -15.68
CA LEU A 259 4.80 -2.32 -15.67
C LEU A 259 6.04 -3.20 -15.53
N LEU A 260 6.01 -4.12 -14.58
CA LEU A 260 6.99 -5.19 -14.45
C LEU A 260 6.66 -6.33 -15.41
N ALA A 261 7.70 -7.00 -15.92
CA ALA A 261 7.52 -8.21 -16.72
C ALA A 261 6.80 -9.29 -15.91
N ARG A 262 5.84 -9.98 -16.53
CA ARG A 262 5.18 -11.13 -15.90
C ARG A 262 6.01 -12.39 -16.11
N PRO A 263 6.24 -13.21 -15.08
CA PRO A 263 6.90 -14.50 -15.26
C PRO A 263 5.99 -15.44 -16.09
N ALA A 264 6.61 -16.24 -16.97
CA ALA A 264 5.90 -17.17 -17.85
C ALA A 264 5.14 -18.27 -17.09
N HIS A 265 5.60 -18.66 -15.91
CA HIS A 265 4.97 -19.70 -15.09
C HIS A 265 4.35 -19.14 -13.81
N ARG A 266 3.03 -19.34 -13.66
CA ARG A 266 2.29 -19.07 -12.43
C ARG A 266 2.31 -20.33 -11.54
N GLY A 267 3.38 -20.48 -10.76
CA GLY A 267 3.52 -21.59 -9.83
C GLY A 267 2.86 -21.36 -8.46
N LEU A 268 2.99 -22.36 -7.58
CA LEU A 268 2.54 -22.29 -6.19
C LEU A 268 3.09 -21.07 -5.45
N ALA A 269 4.34 -20.67 -5.72
CA ALA A 269 4.97 -19.51 -5.09
C ALA A 269 4.20 -18.20 -5.39
N GLN A 270 3.76 -18.00 -6.65
CA GLN A 270 2.99 -16.82 -7.03
C GLN A 270 1.59 -16.86 -6.42
N PHE A 271 0.95 -18.03 -6.40
CA PHE A 271 -0.32 -18.22 -5.71
C PHE A 271 -0.21 -17.84 -4.22
N LEU A 272 0.79 -18.37 -3.51
CA LEU A 272 1.02 -18.07 -2.10
C LEU A 272 1.36 -16.59 -1.86
N LYS A 273 2.17 -15.98 -2.73
CA LYS A 273 2.48 -14.53 -2.69
C LYS A 273 1.19 -13.72 -2.77
N ASN A 274 0.38 -13.94 -3.80
CA ASN A 274 -0.85 -13.17 -4.02
C ASN A 274 -1.88 -13.45 -2.92
N SER A 275 -2.02 -14.70 -2.48
CA SER A 275 -2.87 -15.07 -1.35
C SER A 275 -2.44 -14.34 -0.07
N LYS A 276 -1.13 -14.21 0.19
CA LYS A 276 -0.61 -13.45 1.33
C LYS A 276 -0.90 -11.96 1.17
N THR A 277 -0.69 -11.39 -0.02
CA THR A 277 -0.99 -9.98 -0.32
C THR A 277 -2.44 -9.64 -0.01
N LEU A 278 -3.41 -10.48 -0.39
CA LEU A 278 -4.82 -10.23 -0.10
C LEU A 278 -5.22 -10.36 1.38
N ARG A 279 -4.35 -10.90 2.24
CA ARG A 279 -4.58 -11.06 3.70
C ARG A 279 -3.92 -9.97 4.54
N ARG A 280 -3.36 -8.95 3.90
CA ARG A 280 -2.87 -7.70 4.52
C ARG A 280 -2.04 -7.94 5.80
N THR A 281 -1.11 -8.89 5.71
CA THR A 281 -0.33 -9.37 6.87
C THR A 281 0.46 -8.26 7.59
N GLU A 282 0.66 -7.11 6.96
CA GLU A 282 1.19 -5.90 7.57
C GLU A 282 0.38 -5.42 8.78
N PHE A 283 -0.92 -5.72 8.85
CA PHE A 283 -1.78 -5.35 9.97
C PHE A 283 -1.73 -6.32 11.15
N LEU A 284 -1.14 -7.51 10.99
CA LEU A 284 -1.04 -8.50 12.05
C LEU A 284 -0.38 -7.94 13.32
N ILE A 285 0.59 -7.04 13.16
CA ILE A 285 1.26 -6.37 14.30
C ILE A 285 0.26 -5.52 15.10
N ALA A 286 -0.67 -4.83 14.43
CA ALA A 286 -1.71 -4.03 15.08
C ALA A 286 -2.83 -4.91 15.69
N GLU A 287 -3.01 -6.14 15.20
CA GLU A 287 -3.99 -7.11 15.71
C GLU A 287 -3.55 -7.80 17.01
N ILE A 288 -2.24 -7.92 17.28
CA ILE A 288 -1.74 -8.58 18.50
C ILE A 288 -2.39 -8.02 19.78
N PRO A 289 -2.45 -6.69 20.01
CA PRO A 289 -3.14 -6.14 21.18
C PRO A 289 -4.66 -6.44 21.23
N ILE A 290 -5.34 -6.49 20.08
CA ILE A 290 -6.77 -6.84 20.00
C ILE A 290 -7.01 -8.24 20.59
N PHE A 291 -6.08 -9.17 20.38
CA PHE A 291 -6.16 -10.51 20.94
C PHE A 291 -5.67 -10.56 22.39
N LEU A 292 -4.53 -9.96 22.71
CA LEU A 292 -3.90 -10.17 24.02
C LEU A 292 -4.56 -9.39 25.16
N ILE A 293 -5.03 -8.16 24.91
CA ILE A 293 -5.69 -7.34 25.95
C ILE A 293 -6.86 -8.10 26.61
N PRO A 294 -7.89 -8.56 25.87
CA PRO A 294 -9.03 -9.24 26.49
C PRO A 294 -8.63 -10.56 27.17
N VAL A 295 -7.63 -11.29 26.66
CA VAL A 295 -7.12 -12.51 27.29
C VAL A 295 -6.49 -12.20 28.64
N LEU A 296 -5.58 -11.22 28.71
CA LEU A 296 -4.88 -10.85 29.94
C LEU A 296 -5.82 -10.30 31.01
N LEU A 297 -6.86 -9.59 30.60
CA LEU A 297 -7.87 -9.08 31.55
C LEU A 297 -8.75 -10.19 32.11
N SER A 298 -9.05 -11.21 31.29
CA SER A 298 -9.95 -12.30 31.63
C SER A 298 -9.26 -13.48 32.33
N ALA A 299 -7.95 -13.66 32.13
CA ALA A 299 -7.20 -14.77 32.69
C ALA A 299 -6.87 -14.56 34.18
N GLU A 300 -6.93 -15.65 34.94
CA GLU A 300 -6.62 -15.66 36.39
C GLU A 300 -5.22 -16.20 36.70
N ASP A 301 -4.66 -17.03 35.83
CA ASP A 301 -3.35 -17.68 35.98
C ASP A 301 -2.73 -17.95 34.60
N PHE A 302 -1.58 -18.61 34.52
CA PHE A 302 -0.93 -18.98 33.25
C PHE A 302 -1.46 -20.26 32.59
N ARG A 303 -2.41 -20.99 33.22
CA ARG A 303 -2.93 -22.26 32.67
C ARG A 303 -3.71 -22.06 31.38
N PHE A 304 -4.25 -20.87 31.12
CA PHE A 304 -4.90 -20.57 29.83
C PHE A 304 -3.96 -20.77 28.63
N LEU A 305 -2.65 -20.58 28.79
CA LEU A 305 -1.66 -20.84 27.73
C LEU A 305 -1.53 -22.33 27.39
N LYS A 306 -1.99 -23.24 28.25
CA LYS A 306 -1.97 -24.67 27.96
C LYS A 306 -3.24 -25.15 27.28
N LYS A 307 -4.25 -24.27 27.12
CA LYS A 307 -5.56 -24.62 26.57
C LYS A 307 -5.52 -24.56 25.04
N PRO A 308 -5.72 -25.67 24.30
CA PRO A 308 -5.76 -25.65 22.84
C PRO A 308 -6.88 -24.74 22.31
N GLU A 309 -7.95 -24.54 23.10
CA GLU A 309 -9.08 -23.67 22.76
C GLU A 309 -8.66 -22.22 22.50
N LEU A 310 -7.64 -21.74 23.22
CA LEU A 310 -7.07 -20.41 22.99
C LEU A 310 -6.50 -20.30 21.58
N TYR A 311 -5.60 -21.21 21.20
CA TYR A 311 -4.88 -21.14 19.93
C TYR A 311 -5.80 -21.41 18.73
N VAL A 312 -6.69 -22.40 18.84
CA VAL A 312 -7.68 -22.69 17.80
C VAL A 312 -8.66 -21.53 17.65
N GLY A 313 -9.06 -20.91 18.77
CA GLY A 313 -9.90 -19.71 18.76
C GLY A 313 -9.23 -18.51 18.12
N LEU A 314 -7.97 -18.22 18.46
CA LEU A 314 -7.19 -17.15 17.84
C LEU A 314 -7.02 -17.39 16.33
N ALA A 315 -6.78 -18.64 15.90
CA ALA A 315 -6.77 -19.00 14.49
C ALA A 315 -8.14 -18.75 13.82
N GLY A 316 -9.25 -19.05 14.51
CA GLY A 316 -10.60 -18.73 14.06
C GLY A 316 -10.83 -17.25 13.82
N ILE A 317 -10.41 -16.38 14.75
CA ILE A 317 -10.53 -14.92 14.59
C ILE A 317 -9.66 -14.42 13.44
N TYR A 318 -8.42 -14.91 13.33
CA TYR A 318 -7.56 -14.56 12.20
C TYR A 318 -8.18 -14.96 10.86
N LEU A 319 -8.85 -16.12 10.78
CA LEU A 319 -9.61 -16.52 9.58
C LEU A 319 -10.82 -15.61 9.30
N LEU A 320 -11.46 -15.03 10.33
CA LEU A 320 -12.51 -14.02 10.16
C LEU A 320 -11.96 -12.71 9.58
N PHE A 321 -10.80 -12.23 10.06
CA PHE A 321 -10.12 -11.08 9.45
C PHE A 321 -9.72 -11.36 8.00
N ASN A 322 -9.09 -12.52 7.74
CA ASN A 322 -8.75 -12.94 6.38
C ASN A 322 -9.97 -12.95 5.44
N PHE A 323 -11.13 -13.39 5.92
CA PHE A 323 -12.36 -13.34 5.14
C PHE A 323 -12.76 -11.90 4.81
N GLY A 324 -12.74 -11.00 5.81
CA GLY A 324 -13.01 -9.57 5.62
C GLY A 324 -12.06 -8.93 4.61
N ASP A 325 -10.76 -9.18 4.73
CA ASP A 325 -9.73 -8.63 3.82
C ASP A 325 -9.91 -9.14 2.38
N LEU A 326 -10.19 -10.43 2.21
CA LEU A 326 -10.48 -11.01 0.90
C LEU A 326 -11.72 -10.36 0.28
N VAL A 327 -12.79 -10.16 1.04
CA VAL A 327 -14.01 -9.49 0.56
C VAL A 327 -13.73 -8.04 0.20
N ASN A 328 -12.97 -7.33 1.03
CA ASN A 328 -12.59 -5.96 0.77
C ASN A 328 -11.79 -5.83 -0.53
N ALA A 329 -10.70 -6.60 -0.69
CA ALA A 329 -9.87 -6.55 -1.90
C ALA A 329 -10.64 -6.98 -3.16
N TYR A 330 -11.55 -7.96 -3.04
CA TYR A 330 -12.39 -8.39 -4.15
C TYR A 330 -13.42 -7.34 -4.57
N ALA A 331 -14.05 -6.66 -3.60
CA ALA A 331 -15.00 -5.58 -3.83
C ALA A 331 -14.35 -4.37 -4.48
N ASP A 332 -13.20 -3.97 -3.93
CA ASP A 332 -12.52 -2.74 -4.29
C ASP A 332 -11.59 -2.92 -5.49
N ARG A 333 -11.40 -4.14 -6.02
CA ARG A 333 -10.46 -4.48 -7.11
C ARG A 333 -10.39 -3.50 -8.27
N ARG A 334 -11.52 -2.87 -8.65
CA ARG A 334 -11.54 -1.87 -9.74
C ARG A 334 -10.94 -0.53 -9.28
N VAL A 335 -11.35 -0.03 -8.13
CA VAL A 335 -10.83 1.22 -7.54
C VAL A 335 -9.36 1.03 -7.15
N ASP A 336 -9.05 -0.11 -6.54
CA ASP A 336 -7.69 -0.49 -6.14
C ASP A 336 -6.76 -0.62 -7.33
N ALA A 337 -7.23 -0.85 -8.56
CA ALA A 337 -6.35 -0.84 -9.73
C ALA A 337 -5.59 0.49 -9.85
N VAL A 338 -6.22 1.61 -9.48
CA VAL A 338 -5.63 2.94 -9.52
C VAL A 338 -4.77 3.22 -8.29
N TYR A 339 -5.26 2.93 -7.09
CA TYR A 339 -4.65 3.40 -5.84
C TYR A 339 -3.82 2.34 -5.11
N LYS A 340 -4.25 1.07 -5.16
CA LYS A 340 -3.63 -0.08 -4.48
C LYS A 340 -3.41 -1.21 -5.48
N SER A 341 -2.71 -0.89 -6.57
CA SER A 341 -2.57 -1.72 -7.76
C SER A 341 -2.05 -3.12 -7.47
N HIS A 342 -1.21 -3.29 -6.44
CA HIS A 342 -0.74 -4.59 -5.98
C HIS A 342 -1.87 -5.51 -5.46
N LEU A 343 -2.91 -4.97 -4.80
CA LEU A 343 -4.09 -5.74 -4.37
C LEU A 343 -4.94 -6.14 -5.56
N SER A 344 -5.26 -5.18 -6.43
CA SER A 344 -6.02 -5.44 -7.65
C SER A 344 -5.32 -6.45 -8.56
N ASN A 345 -4.00 -6.33 -8.71
CA ASN A 345 -3.18 -7.27 -9.49
C ASN A 345 -3.17 -8.67 -8.87
N ALA A 346 -3.12 -8.79 -7.54
CA ALA A 346 -3.23 -10.09 -6.88
C ALA A 346 -4.59 -10.76 -7.13
N VAL A 347 -5.69 -9.98 -7.15
CA VAL A 347 -7.03 -10.48 -7.55
C VAL A 347 -7.04 -10.92 -9.01
N PHE A 348 -6.45 -10.11 -9.91
CA PHE A 348 -6.33 -10.42 -11.34
C PHE A 348 -5.58 -11.73 -11.57
N GLU A 349 -4.44 -11.94 -10.91
CA GLU A 349 -3.61 -13.12 -11.10
C GLU A 349 -4.18 -14.40 -10.49
N LEU A 350 -4.81 -14.30 -9.31
CA LEU A 350 -5.52 -15.42 -8.68
C LEU A 350 -6.82 -15.77 -9.43
N GLY A 351 -7.36 -14.81 -10.17
CA GLY A 351 -8.66 -14.88 -10.81
C GLY A 351 -9.81 -14.79 -9.80
N GLU A 352 -10.96 -14.30 -10.27
CA GLU A 352 -12.15 -14.16 -9.43
C GLU A 352 -12.63 -15.50 -8.84
N GLY A 353 -12.45 -16.60 -9.56
CA GLY A 353 -12.73 -17.95 -9.07
C GLY A 353 -11.83 -18.35 -7.90
N GLY A 354 -10.52 -18.10 -8.01
CA GLY A 354 -9.54 -18.43 -6.98
C GLY A 354 -9.74 -17.64 -5.70
N VAL A 355 -10.06 -16.35 -5.82
CA VAL A 355 -10.36 -15.49 -4.65
C VAL A 355 -11.66 -15.95 -3.95
N ARG A 356 -12.72 -16.24 -4.72
CA ARG A 356 -13.99 -16.76 -4.15
C ARG A 356 -13.81 -18.12 -3.49
N TRP A 357 -12.97 -19.00 -4.04
CA TRP A 357 -12.63 -20.26 -3.40
C TRP A 357 -11.95 -20.04 -2.04
N GLN A 358 -10.99 -19.11 -1.95
CA GLN A 358 -10.33 -18.78 -0.69
C GLN A 358 -11.32 -18.22 0.35
N MET A 359 -12.27 -17.38 -0.06
CA MET A 359 -13.35 -16.91 0.83
C MET A 359 -14.16 -18.08 1.39
N ARG A 360 -14.60 -19.01 0.53
CA ARG A 360 -15.36 -20.20 0.94
C ARG A 360 -14.55 -21.11 1.85
N ALA A 361 -13.26 -21.28 1.58
CA ALA A 361 -12.36 -22.05 2.43
C ALA A 361 -12.24 -21.40 3.82
N SER A 362 -12.08 -20.07 3.91
CA SER A 362 -12.06 -19.35 5.19
C SER A 362 -13.36 -19.54 5.97
N VAL A 363 -14.52 -19.45 5.30
CA VAL A 363 -15.84 -19.71 5.93
C VAL A 363 -15.94 -21.14 6.43
N ALA A 364 -15.63 -22.14 5.60
CA ALA A 364 -15.68 -23.55 6.00
C ALA A 364 -14.75 -23.83 7.20
N SER A 365 -13.56 -23.25 7.21
CA SER A 365 -12.58 -23.40 8.29
C SER A 365 -13.08 -22.76 9.59
N THR A 366 -13.71 -21.60 9.51
CA THR A 366 -14.29 -20.92 10.68
C THR A 366 -15.55 -21.61 11.19
N VAL A 367 -16.35 -22.27 10.34
CA VAL A 367 -17.42 -23.19 10.78
C VAL A 367 -16.82 -24.32 11.62
N LEU A 368 -15.80 -25.01 11.11
CA LEU A 368 -15.17 -26.14 11.81
C LEU A 368 -14.59 -25.70 13.16
N VAL A 369 -13.89 -24.57 13.19
CA VAL A 369 -13.37 -23.98 14.43
C VAL A 369 -14.50 -23.65 15.40
N SER A 370 -15.58 -23.01 14.93
CA SER A 370 -16.71 -22.63 15.77
C SER A 370 -17.42 -23.85 16.36
N VAL A 371 -17.69 -24.89 15.56
CA VAL A 371 -18.32 -26.14 16.02
C VAL A 371 -17.43 -26.84 17.04
N TRP A 372 -16.14 -26.96 16.73
CA TRP A 372 -15.17 -27.59 17.64
C TRP A 372 -15.08 -26.83 18.96
N LEU A 373 -14.99 -25.49 18.94
CA LEU A 373 -14.98 -24.68 20.16
C LEU A 373 -16.26 -24.87 20.97
N THR A 374 -17.43 -24.82 20.32
CA THR A 374 -18.71 -25.01 21.00
C THR A 374 -18.83 -26.38 21.64
N GLN A 375 -18.46 -27.45 20.94
CA GLN A 375 -18.48 -28.82 21.48
C GLN A 375 -17.47 -28.99 22.63
N ARG A 376 -16.26 -28.46 22.47
CA ARG A 376 -15.17 -28.62 23.44
C ARG A 376 -15.39 -27.85 24.74
N THR A 377 -16.00 -26.67 24.65
CA THR A 377 -16.17 -25.76 25.79
C THR A 377 -17.59 -25.74 26.36
N GLY A 378 -18.57 -26.30 25.65
CA GLY A 378 -20.01 -26.19 25.97
C GLY A 378 -20.58 -24.78 25.71
N ARG A 379 -19.86 -23.93 24.97
CA ARG A 379 -20.17 -22.51 24.76
C ARG A 379 -20.83 -22.29 23.39
N TRP A 380 -22.15 -22.13 23.38
CA TRP A 380 -22.92 -21.97 22.13
C TRP A 380 -22.66 -20.64 21.42
N GLN A 381 -22.24 -19.61 22.15
CA GLN A 381 -22.06 -18.24 21.64
C GLN A 381 -21.00 -18.10 20.55
N PHE A 382 -20.07 -19.05 20.37
CA PHE A 382 -19.11 -19.01 19.26
C PHE A 382 -19.79 -19.06 17.90
N VAL A 383 -20.91 -19.79 17.78
CA VAL A 383 -21.68 -19.88 16.53
C VAL A 383 -22.23 -18.52 16.08
N PRO A 384 -23.07 -17.81 16.88
CA PRO A 384 -23.56 -16.50 16.47
C PRO A 384 -22.45 -15.46 16.35
N LEU A 385 -21.40 -15.50 17.19
CA LEU A 385 -20.26 -14.57 17.06
C LEU A 385 -19.55 -14.73 15.70
N THR A 386 -19.32 -15.97 15.26
CA THR A 386 -18.72 -16.26 13.94
C THR A 386 -19.64 -15.80 12.81
N VAL A 387 -20.95 -16.09 12.88
CA VAL A 387 -21.92 -15.68 11.85
C VAL A 387 -22.01 -14.15 11.74
N ILE A 388 -22.07 -13.45 12.88
CA ILE A 388 -22.05 -11.99 12.93
C ILE A 388 -20.74 -11.46 12.36
N GLY A 389 -19.61 -12.09 12.69
CA GLY A 389 -18.30 -11.76 12.14
C GLY A 389 -18.26 -11.79 10.61
N TRP A 390 -18.74 -12.88 9.99
CA TRP A 390 -18.85 -12.95 8.52
C TRP A 390 -19.82 -11.92 7.97
N ALA A 391 -21.00 -11.77 8.59
CA ALA A 391 -22.02 -10.84 8.13
C ALA A 391 -21.48 -9.41 8.11
N LEU A 392 -20.86 -8.95 9.19
CA LEU A 392 -20.30 -7.62 9.27
C LEU A 392 -19.07 -7.46 8.35
N GLY A 393 -18.16 -8.44 8.31
CA GLY A 393 -16.99 -8.41 7.43
C GLY A 393 -17.36 -8.35 5.94
N PHE A 394 -18.40 -9.10 5.53
CA PHE A 394 -18.91 -9.07 4.17
C PHE A 394 -19.65 -7.76 3.87
N GLN A 395 -20.59 -7.37 4.74
CA GLN A 395 -21.43 -6.19 4.55
C GLN A 395 -20.67 -4.87 4.73
N TYR A 396 -19.45 -4.88 5.28
CA TYR A 396 -18.60 -3.71 5.32
C TYR A 396 -18.28 -3.22 3.90
N SER A 397 -17.87 -4.12 3.01
CA SER A 397 -17.46 -3.78 1.63
C SER A 397 -18.49 -4.16 0.56
N TRP A 398 -19.48 -5.01 0.87
CA TRP A 398 -20.45 -5.49 -0.13
C TRP A 398 -21.90 -5.09 0.18
N ARG A 399 -22.72 -5.06 -0.88
CA ARG A 399 -24.16 -4.78 -0.81
C ARG A 399 -24.94 -5.91 -0.10
N PRO A 400 -26.15 -5.62 0.46
CA PRO A 400 -26.89 -4.35 0.36
C PRO A 400 -26.47 -3.26 1.34
N LEU A 401 -25.88 -3.59 2.50
CA LEU A 401 -25.56 -2.58 3.51
C LEU A 401 -24.36 -1.73 3.08
N HIS A 402 -23.26 -2.35 2.66
CA HIS A 402 -22.04 -1.67 2.20
C HIS A 402 -21.61 -0.55 3.18
N PHE A 403 -21.37 -0.91 4.44
CA PHE A 403 -21.16 0.06 5.54
C PHE A 403 -20.03 1.07 5.29
N LYS A 404 -18.99 0.66 4.56
CA LYS A 404 -17.93 1.54 4.04
C LYS A 404 -18.47 2.84 3.43
N SER A 405 -19.62 2.76 2.75
CA SER A 405 -20.26 3.87 2.05
C SER A 405 -21.60 4.30 2.68
N ARG A 406 -21.72 4.22 4.02
CA ARG A 406 -22.95 4.61 4.77
C ARG A 406 -22.73 5.76 5.75
N GLY A 407 -21.92 6.73 5.36
CA GLY A 407 -21.62 7.92 6.14
C GLY A 407 -21.07 7.55 7.52
N VAL A 408 -21.64 8.13 8.57
CA VAL A 408 -21.20 7.91 9.96
C VAL A 408 -21.34 6.45 10.42
N TRP A 409 -22.22 5.65 9.81
CA TRP A 409 -22.35 4.22 10.14
C TRP A 409 -21.11 3.41 9.77
N GLN A 410 -20.26 3.92 8.88
CA GLN A 410 -18.94 3.34 8.62
C GLN A 410 -18.15 3.19 9.93
N LEU A 411 -18.15 4.21 10.79
CA LEU A 411 -17.37 4.21 12.04
C LEU A 411 -17.87 3.14 13.01
N ALA A 412 -19.19 2.99 13.15
CA ALA A 412 -19.80 1.98 14.00
C ALA A 412 -19.51 0.56 13.50
N ALA A 413 -19.63 0.33 12.19
CA ALA A 413 -19.30 -0.96 11.59
C ALA A 413 -17.81 -1.29 11.74
N GLN A 414 -16.93 -0.30 11.49
CA GLN A 414 -15.47 -0.46 11.64
C GLN A 414 -15.09 -0.76 13.11
N TRP A 415 -15.71 -0.06 14.06
CA TRP A 415 -15.57 -0.32 15.49
C TRP A 415 -15.95 -1.77 15.86
N ALA A 416 -17.10 -2.24 15.37
CA ALA A 416 -17.61 -3.57 15.65
C ALA A 416 -16.75 -4.68 15.01
N VAL A 417 -16.39 -4.51 13.73
CA VAL A 417 -15.66 -5.52 12.93
C VAL A 417 -14.22 -5.68 13.36
N ILE A 418 -13.50 -4.56 13.57
CA ILE A 418 -12.04 -4.60 13.74
C ILE A 418 -11.65 -4.69 15.22
N PHE A 419 -12.43 -4.06 16.11
CA PHE A 419 -12.02 -3.91 17.51
C PHE A 419 -12.95 -4.63 18.48
N PHE A 420 -14.17 -4.13 18.69
CA PHE A 420 -15.03 -4.59 19.77
C PHE A 420 -15.43 -6.07 19.62
N GLY A 421 -15.89 -6.47 18.43
CA GLY A 421 -16.31 -7.85 18.15
C GLY A 421 -15.18 -8.87 18.37
N PRO A 422 -14.00 -8.69 17.73
CA PRO A 422 -12.85 -9.55 17.96
C PRO A 422 -12.39 -9.60 19.43
N MET A 423 -12.40 -8.48 20.15
CA MET A 423 -12.05 -8.47 21.58
C MET A 423 -13.07 -9.25 22.44
N ALA A 424 -14.36 -9.11 22.14
CA ALA A 424 -15.42 -9.86 22.82
C ALA A 424 -15.33 -11.37 22.52
N TYR A 425 -15.06 -11.73 21.26
CA TYR A 425 -14.80 -13.11 20.87
C TYR A 425 -13.60 -13.68 21.65
N THR A 426 -12.49 -12.93 21.69
CA THR A 426 -11.27 -13.40 22.33
C THR A 426 -11.43 -13.56 23.85
N SER A 427 -12.14 -12.64 24.52
CA SER A 427 -12.48 -12.80 25.95
C SER A 427 -13.31 -14.07 26.19
N SER A 428 -14.22 -14.41 25.28
CA SER A 428 -15.04 -15.63 25.33
C SER A 428 -14.24 -16.93 25.16
N LEU A 429 -12.97 -16.87 24.74
CA LEU A 429 -12.06 -18.03 24.77
C LEU A 429 -11.64 -18.38 26.19
N VAL A 430 -11.53 -17.39 27.07
CA VAL A 430 -11.12 -17.56 28.46
C VAL A 430 -12.33 -17.80 29.36
N THR A 431 -13.30 -16.88 29.34
CA THR A 431 -14.53 -16.95 30.13
C THR A 431 -15.73 -17.37 29.28
N HIS A 432 -16.84 -17.79 29.89
CA HIS A 432 -18.06 -18.09 29.11
C HIS A 432 -18.58 -16.82 28.45
N PHE A 433 -19.02 -15.83 29.23
CA PHE A 433 -19.27 -14.49 28.71
C PHE A 433 -18.15 -13.52 29.12
N PRO A 434 -17.81 -12.55 28.26
CA PRO A 434 -16.90 -11.47 28.63
C PRO A 434 -17.45 -10.70 29.83
N GLN A 435 -16.59 -10.36 30.78
CA GLN A 435 -16.99 -9.54 31.92
C GLN A 435 -17.38 -8.12 31.45
N PRO A 436 -18.36 -7.45 32.08
CA PRO A 436 -18.76 -6.10 31.69
C PRO A 436 -17.60 -5.10 31.63
N ALA A 437 -16.66 -5.19 32.57
CA ALA A 437 -15.49 -4.31 32.59
C ALA A 437 -14.55 -4.53 31.37
N VAL A 438 -14.42 -5.77 30.88
CA VAL A 438 -13.66 -6.09 29.66
C VAL A 438 -14.36 -5.54 28.44
N LEU A 439 -15.70 -5.66 28.36
CA LEU A 439 -16.49 -5.10 27.26
C LEU A 439 -16.45 -3.57 27.25
N THR A 440 -16.56 -2.90 28.40
CA THR A 440 -16.42 -1.45 28.51
C THR A 440 -15.06 -0.97 28.04
N LEU A 441 -13.99 -1.66 28.46
CA LEU A 441 -12.65 -1.32 27.99
C LEU A 441 -12.48 -1.59 26.49
N ALA A 442 -12.98 -2.72 25.98
CA ALA A 442 -12.94 -3.03 24.55
C ALA A 442 -13.69 -1.98 23.72
N ALA A 443 -14.81 -1.48 24.22
CA ALA A 443 -15.57 -0.41 23.59
C ALA A 443 -14.78 0.90 23.55
N ALA A 444 -14.20 1.31 24.68
CA ALA A 444 -13.36 2.51 24.78
C ALA A 444 -12.10 2.41 23.90
N TYR A 445 -11.43 1.27 23.94
CA TYR A 445 -10.27 0.96 23.11
C TYR A 445 -10.62 1.03 21.61
N GLY A 446 -11.71 0.38 21.20
CA GLY A 446 -12.15 0.40 19.81
C GLY A 446 -12.48 1.81 19.33
N LEU A 447 -13.14 2.63 20.16
CA LEU A 447 -13.44 4.02 19.80
C LEU A 447 -12.18 4.86 19.69
N LEU A 448 -11.21 4.66 20.59
CA LEU A 448 -9.90 5.29 20.51
C LEU A 448 -9.19 4.94 19.18
N GLN A 449 -9.16 3.66 18.81
CA GLN A 449 -8.53 3.22 17.55
C GLN A 449 -9.29 3.73 16.31
N VAL A 450 -10.63 3.76 16.32
CA VAL A 450 -11.43 4.35 15.24
C VAL A 450 -11.15 5.85 15.10
N GLY A 451 -11.05 6.58 16.23
CA GLY A 451 -10.66 7.99 16.24
C GLY A 451 -9.30 8.22 15.58
N VAL A 452 -8.33 7.33 15.79
CA VAL A 452 -7.03 7.35 15.09
C VAL A 452 -7.18 7.05 13.59
N LEU A 453 -7.98 6.05 13.21
CA LEU A 453 -8.20 5.66 11.81
C LEU A 453 -8.93 6.71 10.98
N MET A 454 -9.65 7.64 11.60
CA MET A 454 -10.30 8.74 10.88
C MET A 454 -9.30 9.60 10.09
N LEU A 455 -8.05 9.76 10.54
CA LEU A 455 -7.02 10.45 9.77
C LEU A 455 -6.66 9.69 8.49
N ASN A 456 -6.57 8.35 8.54
CA ASN A 456 -6.35 7.52 7.36
C ASN A 456 -7.53 7.62 6.39
N ASN A 457 -8.76 7.56 6.89
CA ASN A 457 -9.95 7.74 6.05
C ASN A 457 -10.00 9.15 5.42
N ALA A 458 -9.40 10.15 6.07
CA ALA A 458 -9.38 11.52 5.57
C ALA A 458 -8.25 11.78 4.57
N GLU A 459 -7.17 11.01 4.63
CA GLU A 459 -6.17 10.94 3.57
C GLU A 459 -6.80 10.45 2.25
N ASP A 460 -7.68 9.45 2.34
CA ASP A 460 -8.39 8.86 1.19
C ASP A 460 -9.59 9.72 0.71
N TYR A 461 -9.86 10.88 1.31
CA TYR A 461 -11.06 11.67 1.06
C TYR A 461 -11.26 12.08 -0.43
N PRO A 462 -10.25 12.62 -1.14
CA PRO A 462 -10.40 12.95 -2.56
C PRO A 462 -10.72 11.72 -3.42
N GLU A 463 -10.05 10.60 -3.13
CA GLU A 463 -10.19 9.32 -3.81
C GLU A 463 -11.58 8.70 -3.58
N ASP A 464 -12.05 8.69 -2.33
CA ASP A 464 -13.37 8.21 -1.94
C ASP A 464 -14.48 9.03 -2.62
N ARG A 465 -14.34 10.35 -2.66
CA ARG A 465 -15.30 11.24 -3.33
C ARG A 465 -15.33 10.99 -4.83
N ALA A 466 -14.17 10.84 -5.46
CA ALA A 466 -14.06 10.51 -6.88
C ALA A 466 -14.66 9.14 -7.23
N ALA A 467 -14.56 8.18 -6.30
CA ALA A 467 -15.16 6.85 -6.44
C ALA A 467 -16.67 6.80 -6.10
N GLY A 468 -17.27 7.94 -5.72
CA GLY A 468 -18.68 8.01 -5.32
C GLY A 468 -18.99 7.30 -4.00
N LEU A 469 -17.99 7.10 -3.14
CA LEU A 469 -18.16 6.51 -1.82
C LEU A 469 -18.63 7.58 -0.83
N HIS A 470 -19.67 7.24 -0.07
CA HIS A 470 -20.19 8.09 1.00
C HIS A 470 -19.61 7.64 2.34
N THR A 471 -18.31 7.84 2.55
CA THR A 471 -17.62 7.51 3.81
C THR A 471 -17.98 8.49 4.93
N ALA A 472 -17.60 8.19 6.17
CA ALA A 472 -17.83 9.10 7.30
C ALA A 472 -17.18 10.47 7.08
N ILE A 473 -16.00 10.50 6.44
CA ILE A 473 -15.30 11.75 6.15
C ILE A 473 -16.04 12.55 5.07
N VAL A 474 -16.55 11.87 4.04
CA VAL A 474 -17.38 12.50 3.00
C VAL A 474 -18.69 13.04 3.56
N ALA A 475 -19.35 12.30 4.46
CA ALA A 475 -20.61 12.71 5.06
C ALA A 475 -20.48 13.89 6.03
N LEU A 476 -19.42 13.91 6.84
CA LEU A 476 -19.18 14.97 7.84
C LEU A 476 -18.44 16.18 7.24
N GLY A 477 -17.75 16.00 6.12
CA GLY A 477 -16.82 16.97 5.56
C GLY A 477 -15.45 16.92 6.23
N LEU A 478 -14.41 17.29 5.48
CA LEU A 478 -13.01 17.08 5.87
C LEU A 478 -12.64 17.75 7.21
N HIS A 479 -12.92 19.05 7.35
CA HIS A 479 -12.59 19.85 8.55
C HIS A 479 -13.36 19.41 9.79
N HIS A 480 -14.66 19.10 9.64
CA HIS A 480 -15.46 18.67 10.77
C HIS A 480 -15.03 17.27 11.22
N SER A 481 -14.72 16.38 10.28
CA SER A 481 -14.21 15.04 10.59
C SER A 481 -12.95 15.05 11.43
N MET A 482 -11.99 15.95 11.16
CA MET A 482 -10.76 16.04 11.97
C MET A 482 -11.00 16.58 13.38
N ARG A 483 -12.00 17.44 13.58
CA ARG A 483 -12.44 17.86 14.92
C ARG A 483 -13.15 16.72 15.66
N VAL A 484 -14.00 15.95 14.97
CA VAL A 484 -14.64 14.76 15.51
C VAL A 484 -13.60 13.69 15.88
N ALA A 485 -12.61 13.45 15.02
CA ALA A 485 -11.52 12.52 15.29
C ALA A 485 -10.73 12.91 16.55
N GLN A 486 -10.42 14.19 16.71
CA GLN A 486 -9.78 14.72 17.92
C GLN A 486 -10.63 14.47 19.17
N ALA A 487 -11.92 14.78 19.10
CA ALA A 487 -12.85 14.62 20.23
C ALA A 487 -13.02 13.14 20.63
N ILE A 488 -13.22 12.25 19.65
CA ILE A 488 -13.32 10.80 19.87
C ILE A 488 -12.03 10.27 20.47
N THR A 489 -10.87 10.62 19.91
CA THR A 489 -9.57 10.12 20.39
C THR A 489 -9.31 10.58 21.83
N GLY A 490 -9.55 11.87 22.13
CA GLY A 490 -9.39 12.39 23.49
C GLY A 490 -10.36 11.78 24.48
N GLY A 491 -11.67 11.77 24.15
CA GLY A 491 -12.72 11.25 25.03
C GLY A 491 -12.60 9.73 25.27
N ALA A 492 -12.41 8.95 24.21
CA ALA A 492 -12.23 7.51 24.31
C ALA A 492 -10.91 7.13 24.99
N GLY A 493 -9.85 7.91 24.79
CA GLY A 493 -8.58 7.74 25.50
C GLY A 493 -8.72 7.94 27.01
N LEU A 494 -9.44 8.98 27.43
CA LEU A 494 -9.77 9.20 28.85
C LEU A 494 -10.66 8.09 29.41
N LEU A 495 -11.64 7.61 28.64
CA LEU A 495 -12.50 6.49 29.04
C LEU A 495 -11.70 5.18 29.20
N ALA A 496 -10.74 4.91 28.31
CA ALA A 496 -9.86 3.75 28.41
C ALA A 496 -8.95 3.84 29.66
N LEU A 497 -8.35 5.00 29.91
CA LEU A 497 -7.56 5.27 31.12
C LEU A 497 -8.41 5.11 32.39
N GLY A 498 -9.62 5.66 32.40
CA GLY A 498 -10.57 5.52 33.51
C GLY A 498 -10.96 4.07 33.75
N SER A 499 -11.17 3.30 32.68
CA SER A 499 -11.50 1.86 32.74
C SER A 499 -10.34 1.06 33.35
N PHE A 500 -9.10 1.29 32.91
CA PHE A 500 -7.93 0.65 33.53
C PHE A 500 -7.75 1.08 34.98
N THR A 501 -7.90 2.37 35.29
CA THR A 501 -7.80 2.89 36.67
C THR A 501 -8.84 2.24 37.58
N TYR A 502 -10.08 2.09 37.09
CA TYR A 502 -11.15 1.40 37.80
C TYR A 502 -10.78 -0.07 38.05
N LEU A 503 -10.31 -0.79 37.02
CA LEU A 503 -9.86 -2.18 37.16
C LEU A 503 -8.72 -2.31 38.18
N PHE A 504 -7.71 -1.44 38.12
CA PHE A 504 -6.58 -1.45 39.07
C PHE A 504 -7.06 -1.21 40.51
N LYS A 505 -8.06 -0.35 40.69
CA LYS A 505 -8.66 -0.05 42.00
C LYS A 505 -9.48 -1.23 42.54
N VAL A 506 -10.33 -1.82 41.71
CA VAL A 506 -11.17 -2.98 42.09
C VAL A 506 -10.31 -4.18 42.48
N GLU A 507 -9.24 -4.42 41.72
CA GLU A 507 -8.23 -5.45 41.98
C GLU A 507 -7.22 -5.06 43.09
N LYS A 508 -7.42 -3.88 43.69
CA LYS A 508 -6.64 -3.32 44.81
C LYS A 508 -5.14 -3.22 44.55
N LEU A 509 -4.69 -2.99 43.31
CA LEU A 509 -3.27 -2.98 42.92
C LEU A 509 -2.42 -2.01 43.77
N PRO A 510 -1.12 -2.29 43.99
CA PRO A 510 -0.25 -1.38 44.72
C PRO A 510 -0.06 -0.08 43.94
N LYS A 511 0.19 1.04 44.63
CA LYS A 511 0.33 2.37 44.01
C LYS A 511 1.36 2.40 42.88
N VAL A 512 2.46 1.66 43.01
CA VAL A 512 3.52 1.55 41.98
C VAL A 512 2.99 0.99 40.66
N ALA A 513 2.00 0.08 40.68
CA ALA A 513 1.43 -0.49 39.45
C ALA A 513 0.75 0.58 38.58
N TYR A 514 0.21 1.66 39.17
CA TYR A 514 -0.43 2.75 38.42
C TYR A 514 0.55 3.49 37.51
N LEU A 515 1.88 3.39 37.72
CA LEU A 515 2.89 3.88 36.79
C LEU A 515 2.77 3.20 35.40
N GLY A 516 2.22 1.99 35.34
CA GLY A 516 1.91 1.28 34.10
C GLY A 516 0.86 1.96 33.22
N LEU A 517 0.12 2.95 33.75
CA LEU A 517 -0.85 3.75 32.97
C LEU A 517 -0.21 4.97 32.32
N LEU A 518 0.98 5.41 32.77
CA LEU A 518 1.67 6.59 32.25
C LEU A 518 1.97 6.50 30.74
N PRO A 519 2.44 5.37 30.18
CA PRO A 519 2.67 5.26 28.75
C PRO A 519 1.39 5.48 27.92
N LEU A 520 0.25 4.94 28.37
CA LEU A 520 -1.03 5.12 27.69
C LEU A 520 -1.51 6.58 27.79
N ALA A 521 -1.37 7.20 28.97
CA ALA A 521 -1.69 8.62 29.14
C ALA A 521 -0.84 9.51 28.23
N GLY A 522 0.46 9.23 28.14
CA GLY A 522 1.38 9.91 27.23
C GLY A 522 1.01 9.71 25.76
N ALA A 523 0.65 8.50 25.34
CA ALA A 523 0.21 8.21 23.98
C ALA A 523 -1.08 8.94 23.61
N VAL A 524 -2.08 8.95 24.50
CA VAL A 524 -3.35 9.69 24.30
C VAL A 524 -3.08 11.19 24.18
N ALA A 525 -2.26 11.76 25.06
CA ALA A 525 -1.90 13.18 25.03
C ALA A 525 -1.13 13.55 23.74
N TYR A 526 -0.17 12.71 23.34
CA TYR A 526 0.60 12.88 22.12
C TYR A 526 -0.29 12.93 20.88
N ILE A 527 -1.25 12.01 20.75
CA ILE A 527 -2.15 11.95 19.59
C ILE A 527 -3.16 13.10 19.64
N ALA A 528 -3.73 13.41 20.80
CA ALA A 528 -4.64 14.54 20.95
C ALA A 528 -3.98 15.87 20.54
N GLN A 529 -2.70 16.05 20.91
CA GLN A 529 -1.90 17.19 20.49
C GLN A 529 -1.60 17.15 18.98
N GLY A 530 -1.30 15.98 18.42
CA GLY A 530 -1.12 15.79 16.98
C GLY A 530 -2.35 16.23 16.19
N TYR A 531 -3.54 15.77 16.58
CA TYR A 531 -4.80 16.22 15.98
C TYR A 531 -5.05 17.72 16.14
N LYS A 532 -4.75 18.29 17.31
CA LYS A 532 -4.85 19.75 17.53
C LYS A 532 -3.97 20.51 16.52
N THR A 533 -2.73 20.08 16.33
CA THR A 533 -1.80 20.67 15.36
C THR A 533 -2.31 20.53 13.92
N ILE A 534 -2.82 19.36 13.54
CA ILE A 534 -3.42 19.15 12.21
C ILE A 534 -4.62 20.08 12.00
N ASN A 535 -5.56 20.11 12.96
CA ASN A 535 -6.75 20.97 12.90
C ASN A 535 -6.38 22.45 12.76
N GLN A 536 -5.34 22.92 13.47
CA GLN A 536 -4.82 24.29 13.33
C GLN A 536 -4.24 24.55 11.94
N LYS A 537 -3.49 23.61 11.37
CA LYS A 537 -2.89 23.74 10.03
C LYS A 537 -3.92 23.81 8.92
N ILE A 538 -5.04 23.09 9.05
CA ILE A 538 -6.09 23.04 8.03
C ILE A 538 -7.18 24.10 8.22
N ALA A 539 -7.33 24.70 9.40
CA ALA A 539 -8.50 25.53 9.75
C ALA A 539 -8.88 26.64 8.74
N ALA A 540 -7.89 27.30 8.13
CA ALA A 540 -8.10 28.37 7.16
C ALA A 540 -7.87 27.92 5.70
N LYS A 541 -7.63 26.62 5.47
CA LYS A 541 -7.38 26.07 4.13
C LYS A 541 -8.70 25.65 3.50
N ASP A 542 -8.76 25.75 2.17
CA ASP A 542 -9.84 25.10 1.43
C ASP A 542 -9.69 23.56 1.48
N GLU A 543 -10.68 22.85 0.95
CA GLU A 543 -10.72 21.39 0.96
C GLU A 543 -9.51 20.75 0.25
N THR A 544 -9.06 21.34 -0.85
CA THR A 544 -7.95 20.81 -1.66
C THR A 544 -6.62 20.94 -0.92
N ALA A 545 -6.34 22.12 -0.37
CA ALA A 545 -5.14 22.39 0.39
C ALA A 545 -5.14 21.64 1.74
N ALA A 546 -6.30 21.47 2.37
CA ALA A 546 -6.45 20.66 3.57
C ALA A 546 -6.17 19.16 3.28
N ALA A 547 -6.70 18.62 2.19
CA ALA A 547 -6.46 17.22 1.81
C ALA A 547 -4.96 16.93 1.56
N ALA A 548 -4.24 17.87 0.92
CA ALA A 548 -2.79 17.75 0.74
C ALA A 548 -2.03 17.66 2.09
N VAL A 549 -2.39 18.50 3.06
CA VAL A 549 -1.81 18.44 4.42
C VAL A 549 -2.12 17.10 5.09
N LEU A 550 -3.37 16.62 4.99
CA LEU A 550 -3.75 15.35 5.61
C LEU A 550 -2.99 14.16 5.00
N LYS A 551 -2.79 14.16 3.68
CA LYS A 551 -2.00 13.15 2.97
C LYS A 551 -0.53 13.13 3.41
N GLU A 552 0.07 14.29 3.65
CA GLU A 552 1.42 14.38 4.23
C GLU A 552 1.49 13.82 5.67
N ASN A 553 0.40 13.94 6.43
CA ASN A 553 0.33 13.47 7.82
C ASN A 553 -0.17 12.02 7.95
N GLY A 554 -0.61 11.38 6.86
CA GLY A 554 -1.10 10.00 6.84
C GLY A 554 -0.10 8.98 7.41
N MET A 555 1.21 9.24 7.22
CA MET A 555 2.29 8.41 7.77
C MET A 555 2.33 8.36 9.31
N LEU A 556 1.62 9.26 10.01
CA LEU A 556 1.50 9.22 11.47
C LEU A 556 0.56 8.12 11.95
N VAL A 557 -0.43 7.70 11.14
CA VAL A 557 -1.49 6.78 11.58
C VAL A 557 -0.92 5.43 12.07
N PRO A 558 -0.01 4.74 11.36
CA PRO A 558 0.56 3.49 11.86
C PRO A 558 1.32 3.65 13.19
N GLN A 559 1.93 4.82 13.42
CA GLN A 559 2.61 5.11 14.68
C GLN A 559 1.61 5.33 15.81
N TRP A 560 0.54 6.08 15.55
CA TRP A 560 -0.53 6.38 16.52
C TRP A 560 -1.32 5.14 16.93
N LEU A 561 -1.65 4.27 15.97
CA LEU A 561 -2.27 2.97 16.22
C LEU A 561 -1.38 2.12 17.13
N LYS A 562 -0.10 1.95 16.77
CA LYS A 562 0.85 1.16 17.58
C LYS A 562 1.02 1.75 18.98
N ALA A 563 1.18 3.08 19.08
CA ALA A 563 1.38 3.74 20.37
C ALA A 563 0.21 3.46 21.32
N THR A 564 -1.03 3.68 20.90
CA THR A 564 -2.22 3.43 21.75
C THR A 564 -2.48 1.95 21.97
N ALA A 565 -2.25 1.10 20.97
CA ALA A 565 -2.48 -0.34 21.07
C ALA A 565 -1.52 -1.03 22.04
N TYR A 566 -0.23 -0.79 21.90
CA TYR A 566 0.78 -1.43 22.73
C TYR A 566 0.86 -0.84 24.14
N THR A 567 0.61 0.47 24.32
CA THR A 567 0.54 1.04 25.68
C THR A 567 -0.69 0.57 26.44
N SER A 568 -1.81 0.32 25.76
CA SER A 568 -2.98 -0.36 26.36
C SER A 568 -2.65 -1.81 26.74
N LEU A 569 -1.88 -2.52 25.89
CA LEU A 569 -1.41 -3.87 26.21
C LEU A 569 -0.47 -3.89 27.41
N VAL A 570 0.41 -2.88 27.57
CA VAL A 570 1.26 -2.73 28.76
C VAL A 570 0.40 -2.56 30.01
N ALA A 571 -0.62 -1.70 29.98
CA ALA A 571 -1.54 -1.52 31.11
C ALA A 571 -2.25 -2.84 31.49
N ALA A 572 -2.74 -3.59 30.49
CA ALA A 572 -3.35 -4.91 30.72
C ALA A 572 -2.35 -5.94 31.30
N SER A 573 -1.10 -5.91 30.82
CA SER A 573 -0.03 -6.80 31.28
C SER A 573 0.37 -6.50 32.73
N VAL A 574 0.45 -5.22 33.12
CA VAL A 574 0.72 -4.81 34.51
C VAL A 574 -0.38 -5.31 35.45
N LEU A 575 -1.65 -5.16 35.05
CA LEU A 575 -2.79 -5.68 35.81
C LEU A 575 -2.66 -7.20 36.00
N PHE A 576 -2.47 -7.93 34.91
CA PHE A 576 -2.35 -9.39 34.93
C PHE A 576 -1.17 -9.84 35.79
N ALA A 577 0.05 -9.33 35.55
CA ALA A 577 1.25 -9.71 36.28
C ALA A 577 1.11 -9.44 37.79
N THR A 578 0.52 -8.32 38.17
CA THR A 578 0.30 -7.98 39.58
C THR A 578 -0.73 -8.88 40.24
N ARG A 579 -1.79 -9.25 39.51
CA ARG A 579 -2.80 -10.24 39.96
C ARG A 579 -2.13 -11.59 40.25
N ILE A 580 -1.27 -12.07 39.34
CA ILE A 580 -0.55 -13.34 39.52
C ILE A 580 0.38 -13.30 40.74
N LEU A 581 1.24 -12.30 40.84
CA LEU A 581 2.23 -12.21 41.94
C LEU A 581 1.58 -12.17 43.32
N ARG A 582 0.37 -11.63 43.42
CA ARG A 582 -0.40 -11.62 44.68
C ARG A 582 -0.99 -12.99 45.01
N SER A 583 -1.52 -13.68 44.00
CA SER A 583 -2.08 -15.03 44.19
C SER A 583 -1.01 -16.04 44.63
N SER A 584 0.24 -15.89 44.19
CA SER A 584 1.37 -16.73 44.61
C SER A 584 1.89 -16.43 46.02
N ASN A 585 1.66 -15.22 46.54
CA ASN A 585 2.13 -14.78 47.86
C ASN A 585 1.10 -14.98 48.99
N GLN A 586 -0.10 -15.53 48.71
CA GLN A 586 -1.04 -15.97 49.74
C GLN A 586 -0.80 -17.47 50.04
N PRO A 587 -0.39 -17.85 51.28
CA PRO A 587 -0.27 -19.25 51.64
C PRO A 587 -1.64 -19.93 51.61
N SER A 588 -1.70 -21.15 51.07
CA SER A 588 -2.90 -21.98 51.02
C SER A 588 -3.43 -22.27 52.44
N GLN A 589 -4.40 -21.48 52.91
CA GLN A 589 -5.19 -21.86 54.08
C GLN A 589 -6.24 -22.90 53.66
N THR A 590 -5.85 -24.17 53.55
CA THR A 590 -6.79 -25.31 53.49
C THR A 590 -6.07 -26.60 53.82
N THR A 591 -6.04 -26.96 55.10
CA THR A 591 -6.46 -28.28 55.66
C THR A 591 -6.12 -28.31 57.16
N GLY A 592 -7.14 -28.35 58.01
CA GLY A 592 -6.97 -28.47 59.45
C GLY A 592 -8.27 -28.29 60.25
N ARG A 593 -9.39 -28.84 59.75
CA ARG A 593 -10.65 -28.87 60.51
C ARG A 593 -10.53 -29.93 61.60
N LYS A 594 -10.34 -29.48 62.84
CA LYS A 594 -10.31 -30.27 64.08
C LYS A 594 -11.55 -31.18 64.18
N THR A 595 -11.34 -32.49 64.22
CA THR A 595 -12.29 -33.43 64.84
C THR A 595 -12.02 -33.47 66.34
N ARG A 596 -12.84 -32.74 67.12
CA ARG A 596 -12.99 -32.99 68.57
C ARG A 596 -13.90 -34.21 68.73
N ARG A 597 -13.33 -35.34 69.16
CA ARG A 597 -14.08 -36.44 69.78
C ARG A 597 -14.52 -35.99 71.17
N SER A 598 -15.82 -36.03 71.44
CA SER A 598 -16.39 -36.02 72.78
C SER A 598 -16.37 -37.43 73.35
N ALA A 599 -15.73 -37.60 74.50
CA ALA A 599 -15.99 -38.67 75.44
C ALA A 599 -16.74 -38.03 76.62
N VAL A 600 -17.98 -38.48 76.86
CA VAL A 600 -18.63 -38.89 78.12
C VAL A 600 -20.01 -39.39 77.70
#